data_AF-A0A6J4UKZ6-F1
#
_entry.id   AF-A0A6J4UKZ6-F1
#
_cell.length_a   1.000
_cell.length_b   1.000
_cell.length_c   1.000
_cell.angle_alpha   90.00
_cell.angle_beta   90.00
_cell.angle_gamma   90.00
#
_symmetry.space_group_name_H-M   'P 1'
#
loop_
_entity.id
_entity.type
_entity.pdbx_description
1 polymer ?
#
loop_
_entity_poly.entity_id
_entity_poly.type
_entity_poly.pdbx_seq_one_letter_code
_entity_poly.pdbx_strand_id
1 'polypeptide(L)'
;MTTDAETVRPIARVDRRAQLIDAARHLLETEGPEAITIRRLGAAVGIRGPSIYKHFPDKATVEDALTLLGLAELADALQGVPPTFAEIAGAYRKWALSHPYMHQLLNNRPLNRSQLPTGLEDRAAAPLIVACDGERDMARAAWATIKGLVDLELAQRFPPDADLEAVYAAAARAYARTSP
;
A
#
# COMPACT_ATOMS: atom_id res chain seq x y z
N MET A 1 -46.51 29.21 -23.71
CA MET A 1 -45.43 28.89 -24.66
C MET A 1 -44.31 29.85 -24.29
N THR A 2 -43.32 29.46 -23.50
CA THR A 2 -42.31 28.44 -23.81
C THR A 2 -41.84 27.77 -22.52
N THR A 3 -41.71 26.45 -22.56
CA THR A 3 -41.23 25.60 -21.47
C THR A 3 -39.71 25.59 -21.50
N ASP A 4 -39.04 26.10 -20.46
CA ASP A 4 -37.59 25.97 -20.32
C ASP A 4 -37.26 24.56 -19.84
N ALA A 5 -36.47 23.85 -20.63
CA ALA A 5 -36.05 22.49 -20.40
C ALA A 5 -35.04 22.46 -19.25
N GLU A 6 -35.49 21.95 -18.11
CA GLU A 6 -34.67 21.60 -16.96
C GLU A 6 -33.60 20.58 -17.39
N THR A 7 -32.35 21.02 -17.46
CA THR A 7 -31.22 20.18 -17.86
C THR A 7 -30.88 19.25 -16.70
N VAL A 8 -31.43 18.04 -16.72
CA VAL A 8 -31.09 16.97 -15.78
C VAL A 8 -29.58 16.71 -15.86
N ARG A 9 -28.84 17.04 -14.79
CA ARG A 9 -27.42 16.66 -14.66
C ARG A 9 -27.30 15.15 -14.79
N PRO A 10 -26.34 14.62 -15.58
CA PRO A 10 -26.13 13.18 -15.63
C PRO A 10 -25.75 12.70 -14.23
N ILE A 11 -26.56 11.79 -13.67
CA ILE A 11 -26.23 11.05 -12.44
C ILE A 11 -24.87 10.40 -12.70
N ALA A 12 -23.86 10.78 -11.91
CA ALA A 12 -22.52 10.24 -12.04
C ALA A 12 -22.62 8.70 -12.07
N ARG A 13 -22.23 8.11 -13.21
CA ARG A 13 -22.28 6.66 -13.40
C ARG A 13 -21.37 6.05 -12.35
N VAL A 14 -21.96 5.35 -11.38
CA VAL A 14 -21.22 4.69 -10.30
C VAL A 14 -20.12 3.81 -10.90
N ASP A 15 -18.86 4.09 -10.55
CA ASP A 15 -17.72 3.32 -11.05
C ASP A 15 -17.71 1.92 -10.40
N ARG A 16 -18.18 0.94 -11.17
CA ARG A 16 -18.22 -0.46 -10.75
C ARG A 16 -16.84 -1.02 -10.44
N ARG A 17 -15.78 -0.52 -11.10
CA ARG A 17 -14.41 -0.97 -10.83
C ARG A 17 -13.97 -0.50 -9.43
N ALA A 18 -14.24 0.77 -9.09
CA ALA A 18 -13.97 1.30 -7.76
C ALA A 18 -14.70 0.50 -6.66
N GLN A 19 -16.00 0.23 -6.83
CA GLN A 19 -16.76 -0.60 -5.87
C GLN A 19 -16.18 -2.00 -5.68
N LEU A 20 -15.68 -2.63 -6.75
CA LEU A 20 -15.04 -3.94 -6.68
C LEU A 20 -13.71 -3.88 -5.92
N ILE A 21 -12.94 -2.80 -6.09
CA ILE A 21 -11.68 -2.57 -5.34
C ILE A 21 -12.00 -2.34 -3.87
N ASP A 22 -13.01 -1.54 -3.53
CA ASP A 22 -13.43 -1.30 -2.13
C ASP A 22 -13.87 -2.61 -1.45
N ALA A 23 -14.67 -3.42 -2.15
CA ALA A 23 -15.07 -4.74 -1.65
C ALA A 23 -13.87 -5.68 -1.48
N ALA A 24 -12.90 -5.64 -2.40
CA ALA A 24 -11.69 -6.45 -2.30
C ALA A 24 -10.79 -5.99 -1.13
N ARG A 25 -10.68 -4.67 -0.91
CA ARG A 25 -9.98 -4.09 0.23
C ARG A 25 -10.61 -4.53 1.54
N HIS A 26 -11.93 -4.45 1.65
CA HIS A 26 -12.65 -4.88 2.84
C HIS A 26 -12.39 -6.37 3.14
N LEU A 27 -12.56 -7.25 2.14
CA LEU A 27 -12.28 -8.68 2.30
C LEU A 27 -10.83 -8.96 2.68
N LEU A 28 -9.87 -8.24 2.08
CA LEU A 28 -8.46 -8.38 2.40
C LEU A 28 -8.20 -8.08 3.89
N GLU A 29 -8.75 -6.99 4.41
CA GLU A 29 -8.49 -6.58 5.79
C GLU A 29 -9.21 -7.44 6.83
N THR A 30 -10.43 -7.93 6.53
CA THR A 30 -11.23 -8.68 7.51
C THR A 30 -10.97 -10.18 7.47
N GLU A 31 -10.63 -10.73 6.32
CA GLU A 31 -10.56 -12.18 6.09
C GLU A 31 -9.25 -12.65 5.42
N GLY A 32 -8.39 -11.72 5.00
CA GLY A 32 -7.10 -12.03 4.39
C GLY A 32 -7.16 -12.31 2.87
N PRO A 33 -6.00 -12.55 2.24
CA PRO A 33 -5.86 -12.60 0.77
C PRO A 33 -6.60 -13.77 0.11
N GLU A 34 -6.83 -14.87 0.83
CA GLU A 34 -7.57 -16.03 0.29
C GLU A 34 -9.08 -15.78 0.17
N ALA A 35 -9.61 -14.78 0.89
CA ALA A 35 -11.02 -14.39 0.78
C ALA A 35 -11.35 -13.71 -0.55
N ILE A 36 -10.35 -13.15 -1.23
CA ILE A 36 -10.52 -12.43 -2.49
C ILE A 36 -10.77 -13.43 -3.62
N THR A 37 -12.00 -13.49 -4.09
CA THR A 37 -12.36 -14.24 -5.30
C THR A 37 -13.27 -13.42 -6.19
N ILE A 38 -13.12 -13.54 -7.51
CA ILE A 38 -13.99 -12.84 -8.47
C ILE A 38 -15.46 -13.06 -8.16
N ARG A 39 -15.86 -14.28 -7.84
CA ARG A 39 -17.25 -14.60 -7.48
C ARG A 39 -17.74 -13.86 -6.24
N ARG A 40 -16.96 -13.83 -5.15
CA ARG A 40 -17.33 -13.13 -3.91
C ARG A 40 -17.42 -11.62 -4.12
N LEU A 41 -16.49 -11.05 -4.88
CA LEU A 41 -16.52 -9.63 -5.24
C LEU A 41 -17.78 -9.28 -6.03
N GLY A 42 -18.13 -10.09 -7.04
CA GLY A 42 -19.36 -9.89 -7.82
C GLY A 42 -20.61 -9.94 -6.95
N ALA A 43 -20.68 -10.92 -6.04
CA ALA A 43 -21.77 -11.01 -5.07
C ALA A 43 -21.84 -9.76 -4.17
N ALA A 44 -20.70 -9.28 -3.66
CA ALA A 44 -20.64 -8.13 -2.76
C ALA A 44 -21.14 -6.82 -3.40
N VAL A 45 -20.90 -6.62 -4.71
CA VAL A 45 -21.32 -5.38 -5.42
C VAL A 45 -22.57 -5.55 -6.29
N GLY A 46 -23.22 -6.71 -6.24
CA GLY A 46 -24.43 -7.02 -7.01
C GLY A 46 -24.20 -7.26 -8.50
N ILE A 47 -22.99 -7.61 -8.92
CA ILE A 47 -22.64 -7.96 -10.31
C ILE A 47 -22.74 -9.49 -10.48
N ARG A 48 -23.53 -9.94 -11.45
CA ARG A 48 -23.75 -11.37 -11.72
C ARG A 48 -23.14 -11.82 -13.04
N GLY A 49 -22.69 -13.07 -13.06
CA GLY A 49 -22.31 -13.79 -14.29
C GLY A 49 -21.10 -13.19 -15.00
N PRO A 50 -21.01 -13.30 -16.34
CA PRO A 50 -19.84 -12.90 -17.12
C PRO A 50 -19.45 -11.42 -17.03
N SER A 51 -20.34 -10.56 -16.53
CA SER A 51 -20.12 -9.11 -16.50
C SER A 51 -18.99 -8.67 -15.56
N ILE A 52 -18.69 -9.43 -14.49
CA ILE A 52 -17.57 -9.11 -13.61
C ILE A 52 -16.21 -9.24 -14.30
N TYR A 53 -16.09 -10.19 -15.22
CA TYR A 53 -14.85 -10.44 -15.96
C TYR A 53 -14.49 -9.29 -16.91
N LYS A 54 -15.46 -8.40 -17.23
CA LYS A 54 -15.19 -7.14 -17.94
C LYS A 54 -14.44 -6.12 -17.07
N HIS A 55 -14.53 -6.23 -15.75
CA HIS A 55 -13.83 -5.36 -14.81
C HIS A 55 -12.53 -5.99 -14.35
N PHE A 56 -12.56 -7.27 -13.96
CA PHE A 56 -11.39 -8.02 -13.52
C PHE A 56 -11.42 -9.42 -14.12
N PRO A 57 -10.50 -9.75 -15.06
CA PRO A 57 -10.49 -11.06 -15.71
C PRO A 57 -10.10 -12.18 -14.74
N ASP A 58 -9.29 -11.87 -13.72
CA ASP A 58 -8.77 -12.82 -12.74
C ASP A 58 -8.46 -12.15 -11.39
N LYS A 59 -8.14 -12.99 -10.39
CA LYS A 59 -7.74 -12.55 -9.03
C LYS A 59 -6.48 -11.68 -9.09
N ALA A 60 -5.50 -12.03 -9.94
CA ALA A 60 -4.24 -11.31 -10.03
C ALA A 60 -4.43 -9.84 -10.42
N THR A 61 -5.37 -9.55 -11.32
CA THR A 61 -5.69 -8.17 -11.73
C THR A 61 -6.34 -7.37 -10.59
N VAL A 62 -7.10 -8.04 -9.70
CA VAL A 62 -7.64 -7.41 -8.48
C VAL A 62 -6.52 -7.10 -7.50
N GLU A 63 -5.63 -8.07 -7.27
CA GLU A 63 -4.47 -7.92 -6.39
C GLU A 63 -3.50 -6.82 -6.87
N ASP A 64 -3.33 -6.66 -8.18
CA ASP A 64 -2.55 -5.56 -8.77
C ASP A 64 -3.21 -4.21 -8.45
N ALA A 65 -4.53 -4.09 -8.61
CA ALA A 65 -5.25 -2.87 -8.25
C ALA A 65 -5.15 -2.55 -6.75
N LEU A 66 -5.23 -3.56 -5.89
CA LEU A 66 -5.02 -3.41 -4.45
C LEU A 66 -3.58 -3.02 -4.11
N THR A 67 -2.60 -3.54 -4.85
CA THR A 67 -1.19 -3.17 -4.69
C THR A 67 -0.99 -1.68 -4.98
N LEU A 68 -1.60 -1.16 -6.05
CA LEU A 68 -1.54 0.27 -6.38
C LEU A 68 -2.20 1.13 -5.29
N LEU A 69 -3.36 0.69 -4.78
CA LEU A 69 -4.05 1.36 -3.67
C LEU A 69 -3.16 1.40 -2.41
N GLY A 70 -2.60 0.25 -2.02
CA GLY A 70 -1.75 0.16 -0.84
C GLY A 70 -0.45 0.95 -0.97
N LEU A 71 0.15 1.01 -2.16
CA LEU A 71 1.33 1.85 -2.42
C LEU A 71 1.00 3.34 -2.31
N ALA A 72 -0.16 3.77 -2.80
CA ALA A 72 -0.61 5.16 -2.68
C ALA A 72 -0.85 5.53 -1.20
N GLU A 73 -1.55 4.69 -0.46
CA GLU A 73 -1.80 4.90 0.97
C GLU A 73 -0.50 4.91 1.79
N LEU A 74 0.43 4.03 1.46
CA LEU A 74 1.76 4.02 2.08
C LEU A 74 2.52 5.32 1.77
N ALA A 75 2.52 5.76 0.50
CA ALA A 75 3.16 7.02 0.13
C ALA A 75 2.55 8.21 0.88
N ASP A 76 1.23 8.23 1.04
CA ASP A 76 0.52 9.26 1.81
C ASP A 76 0.84 9.17 3.32
N ALA A 77 0.97 7.96 3.88
CA ALA A 77 1.36 7.75 5.29
C ALA A 77 2.79 8.21 5.60
N LEU A 78 3.69 8.18 4.61
CA LEU A 78 5.06 8.67 4.73
C LEU A 78 5.19 10.15 4.35
N GLN A 79 4.15 10.75 3.75
CA GLN A 79 4.18 12.15 3.34
C GLN A 79 4.21 13.08 4.55
N GLY A 80 5.15 14.03 4.55
CA GLY A 80 5.29 15.01 5.63
C GLY A 80 5.94 14.48 6.91
N VAL A 81 6.29 13.19 6.96
CA VAL A 81 7.14 12.64 8.01
C VAL A 81 8.51 13.31 7.94
N PRO A 82 9.12 13.74 9.07
CA PRO A 82 10.47 14.30 9.04
C PRO A 82 11.42 13.32 8.36
N PRO A 83 12.30 13.79 7.44
CA PRO A 83 13.13 12.92 6.63
C PRO A 83 14.33 12.39 7.44
N THR A 84 14.04 11.57 8.44
CA THR A 84 15.02 10.86 9.25
C THR A 84 14.67 9.38 9.23
N PHE A 85 15.68 8.51 9.35
CA PHE A 85 15.45 7.07 9.39
C PHE A 85 14.44 6.69 10.48
N ALA A 86 14.57 7.26 11.68
CA ALA A 86 13.72 6.92 12.83
C ALA A 86 12.24 7.21 12.57
N GLU A 87 11.93 8.40 12.10
CA GLU A 87 10.56 8.85 11.85
C GLU A 87 9.92 8.07 10.69
N ILE A 88 10.66 7.87 9.60
CA ILE A 88 10.20 7.09 8.44
C ILE A 88 9.97 5.63 8.83
N ALA A 89 10.91 5.01 9.58
CA ALA A 89 10.78 3.65 10.06
C ALA A 89 9.57 3.49 10.98
N GLY A 90 9.35 4.44 11.90
CA GLY A 90 8.21 4.46 12.81
C GLY A 90 6.88 4.58 12.07
N ALA A 91 6.79 5.49 11.09
CA ALA A 91 5.61 5.67 10.27
C ALA A 91 5.29 4.42 9.44
N TYR A 92 6.30 3.83 8.79
CA TYR A 92 6.14 2.58 8.05
C TYR A 92 5.71 1.41 8.94
N ARG A 93 6.38 1.22 10.09
CA ARG A 93 6.05 0.18 11.07
C ARG A 93 4.60 0.31 11.53
N LYS A 94 4.16 1.51 11.89
CA LYS A 94 2.78 1.78 12.29
C LYS A 94 1.77 1.41 11.20
N TRP A 95 2.03 1.80 9.96
CA TRP A 95 1.16 1.47 8.83
C TRP A 95 1.09 -0.05 8.61
N ALA A 96 2.23 -0.74 8.59
CA ALA A 96 2.30 -2.17 8.36
C ALA A 96 1.61 -2.99 9.47
N LEU A 97 1.80 -2.61 10.73
CA LEU A 97 1.12 -3.24 11.87
C LEU A 97 -0.41 -3.01 11.86
N SER A 98 -0.85 -1.87 11.32
CA SER A 98 -2.28 -1.55 11.20
C SER A 98 -2.94 -2.25 10.00
N HIS A 99 -2.17 -2.61 8.98
CA HIS A 99 -2.66 -3.24 7.74
C HIS A 99 -1.83 -4.48 7.35
N PRO A 100 -1.75 -5.53 8.19
CA PRO A 100 -0.83 -6.66 7.99
C PRO A 100 -1.10 -7.42 6.68
N TYR A 101 -2.36 -7.58 6.27
CA TYR A 101 -2.70 -8.25 5.01
C TYR A 101 -2.39 -7.40 3.78
N MET A 102 -2.54 -6.07 3.86
CA MET A 102 -2.12 -5.17 2.79
C MET A 102 -0.59 -5.19 2.66
N HIS A 103 0.11 -5.06 3.77
CA HIS A 103 1.57 -5.20 3.82
C HIS A 103 2.05 -6.53 3.21
N GLN A 104 1.41 -7.65 3.58
CA GLN A 104 1.69 -8.96 3.01
C GLN A 104 1.50 -8.97 1.48
N LEU A 105 0.41 -8.39 0.98
CA LEU A 105 0.12 -8.32 -0.45
C LEU A 105 1.21 -7.54 -1.21
N LEU A 106 1.65 -6.40 -0.67
CA LEU A 106 2.70 -5.57 -1.25
C LEU A 106 4.06 -6.29 -1.30
N ASN A 107 4.30 -7.22 -0.39
CA ASN A 107 5.62 -7.85 -0.22
C ASN A 107 5.77 -9.17 -0.97
N ASN A 108 4.68 -9.90 -1.18
CA ASN A 108 4.73 -11.28 -1.66
C ASN A 108 4.48 -11.42 -3.16
N ARG A 109 4.32 -10.31 -3.89
CA ARG A 109 4.05 -10.30 -5.32
C ARG A 109 5.04 -9.37 -6.05
N PRO A 110 5.53 -9.74 -7.24
CA PRO A 110 6.29 -8.82 -8.07
C PRO A 110 5.47 -7.56 -8.40
N LEU A 111 6.10 -6.39 -8.29
CA LEU A 111 5.46 -5.13 -8.62
C LEU A 111 5.25 -5.00 -10.14
N ASN A 112 3.99 -4.91 -10.57
CA ASN A 112 3.62 -4.65 -11.96
C ASN A 112 3.84 -3.16 -12.31
N ARG A 113 5.08 -2.80 -12.66
CA ARG A 113 5.46 -1.41 -12.96
C ARG A 113 4.71 -0.79 -14.14
N SER A 114 4.18 -1.60 -15.06
CA SER A 114 3.40 -1.08 -16.20
C SER A 114 2.07 -0.42 -15.79
N GLN A 115 1.58 -0.72 -14.58
CA GLN A 115 0.33 -0.19 -14.03
C GLN A 115 0.56 0.97 -13.05
N LEU A 116 1.81 1.31 -12.73
CA LEU A 116 2.10 2.35 -11.73
C LEU A 116 1.71 3.75 -12.24
N PRO A 117 1.01 4.55 -11.41
CA PRO A 117 0.85 5.97 -11.68
C PRO A 117 2.21 6.65 -11.81
N THR A 118 2.34 7.54 -12.79
CA THR A 118 3.56 8.33 -13.01
C THR A 118 3.95 9.08 -11.73
N GLY A 119 5.23 8.96 -11.34
CA GLY A 119 5.79 9.63 -10.17
C GLY A 119 5.46 9.01 -8.81
N LEU A 120 4.70 7.91 -8.75
CA LEU A 120 4.39 7.25 -7.47
C LEU A 120 5.65 6.70 -6.78
N GLU A 121 6.51 5.98 -7.52
CA GLU A 121 7.77 5.44 -6.97
C GLU A 121 8.69 6.59 -6.49
N ASP A 122 8.79 7.69 -7.24
CA ASP A 122 9.60 8.84 -6.85
C ASP A 122 9.07 9.50 -5.58
N ARG A 123 7.74 9.71 -5.49
CA ARG A 123 7.09 10.26 -4.29
C ARG A 123 7.32 9.38 -3.07
N ALA A 124 7.17 8.06 -3.22
CA ALA A 124 7.35 7.11 -2.11
C ALA A 124 8.82 7.03 -1.65
N ALA A 125 9.78 7.15 -2.57
CA ALA A 125 11.20 7.11 -2.24
C ALA A 125 11.75 8.44 -1.67
N ALA A 126 11.11 9.57 -1.98
CA ALA A 126 11.62 10.90 -1.67
C ALA A 126 12.02 11.10 -0.19
N PRO A 127 11.23 10.69 0.83
CA PRO A 127 11.61 10.89 2.22
C PRO A 127 12.95 10.24 2.59
N LEU A 128 13.19 9.01 2.12
CA LEU A 128 14.43 8.29 2.38
C LEU A 128 15.61 8.83 1.58
N ILE A 129 15.38 9.29 0.35
CA ILE A 129 16.41 9.96 -0.44
C ILE A 129 16.89 11.22 0.29
N VAL A 130 15.96 12.02 0.82
CA VAL A 130 16.30 13.21 1.62
C VAL A 130 17.00 12.83 2.92
N ALA A 131 16.51 11.80 3.62
CA ALA A 131 17.12 11.29 4.86
C ALA A 131 18.54 10.74 4.70
N CYS A 132 18.95 10.45 3.46
CA CYS A 132 20.26 9.95 3.10
C CYS A 132 21.03 10.96 2.22
N ASP A 133 20.77 12.25 2.37
CA ASP A 133 21.49 13.34 1.67
C ASP A 133 21.54 13.21 0.14
N GLY A 134 20.53 12.57 -0.45
CA GLY A 134 20.43 12.33 -1.89
C GLY A 134 21.09 11.03 -2.37
N GLU A 135 21.79 10.29 -1.50
CA GLU A 135 22.44 9.03 -1.85
C GLU A 135 21.42 7.90 -2.07
N ARG A 136 21.11 7.64 -3.34
CA ARG A 136 20.05 6.68 -3.72
C ARG A 136 20.33 5.25 -3.26
N ASP A 137 21.57 4.81 -3.30
CA ASP A 137 21.91 3.44 -2.87
C ASP A 137 21.83 3.29 -1.35
N MET A 138 22.20 4.35 -0.60
CA MET A 138 21.96 4.41 0.84
C MET A 138 20.47 4.40 1.17
N ALA A 139 19.66 5.18 0.45
CA ALA A 139 18.20 5.20 0.63
C ALA A 139 17.56 3.83 0.35
N ARG A 140 18.06 3.09 -0.65
CA ARG A 140 17.62 1.71 -0.95
C ARG A 140 18.01 0.74 0.16
N ALA A 141 19.22 0.85 0.70
CA ALA A 141 19.65 0.05 1.84
C ALA A 141 18.84 0.37 3.11
N ALA A 142 18.55 1.65 3.35
CA ALA A 142 17.69 2.11 4.43
C ALA A 142 16.29 1.52 4.31
N TRP A 143 15.70 1.60 3.12
CA TRP A 143 14.39 0.99 2.84
C TRP A 143 14.39 -0.52 3.09
N ALA A 144 15.40 -1.23 2.59
CA ALA A 144 15.53 -2.67 2.81
C ALA A 144 15.66 -3.02 4.30
N THR A 145 16.35 -2.18 5.08
CA THR A 145 16.51 -2.36 6.52
C THR A 145 15.18 -2.17 7.24
N ILE A 146 14.49 -1.05 6.99
CA ILE A 146 13.17 -0.75 7.57
C ILE A 146 12.19 -1.88 7.28
N LYS A 147 12.13 -2.29 6.01
CA LYS A 147 11.25 -3.35 5.55
C LYS A 147 11.58 -4.69 6.23
N GLY A 148 12.86 -5.05 6.30
CA GLY A 148 13.31 -6.27 6.95
C GLY A 148 12.97 -6.33 8.44
N LEU A 149 13.09 -5.21 9.16
CA LEU A 149 12.70 -5.13 10.58
C LEU A 149 11.20 -5.40 10.76
N VAL A 150 10.36 -4.74 9.96
CA VAL A 150 8.90 -4.90 10.01
C VAL A 150 8.46 -6.30 9.60
N ASP A 151 9.05 -6.86 8.54
CA ASP A 151 8.78 -8.24 8.09
C ASP A 151 9.10 -9.25 9.21
N LEU A 152 10.25 -9.09 9.89
CA LEU A 152 10.64 -9.95 11.02
C LEU A 152 9.73 -9.79 12.23
N GLU A 153 9.30 -8.56 12.54
CA GLU A 153 8.38 -8.27 13.64
C GLU A 153 7.00 -8.90 13.41
N LEU A 154 6.40 -8.65 12.23
CA LEU A 154 5.10 -9.21 11.86
C LEU A 154 5.12 -10.73 11.80
N ALA A 155 6.24 -11.32 11.36
CA ALA A 155 6.42 -12.77 11.32
C ALA A 155 6.80 -13.38 12.69
N GLN A 156 6.92 -12.56 13.75
CA GLN A 156 7.36 -12.96 15.10
C GLN A 156 8.68 -13.74 15.07
N ARG A 157 9.66 -13.25 14.28
CA ARG A 157 10.95 -13.91 14.04
C ARG A 157 12.11 -13.36 14.87
N PHE A 158 11.86 -12.35 15.70
CA PHE A 158 12.81 -11.96 16.73
C PHE A 158 12.81 -12.97 17.90
N PRO A 159 13.94 -13.13 18.61
CA PRO A 159 13.97 -13.89 19.86
C PRO A 159 12.93 -13.38 20.88
N PRO A 160 12.36 -14.26 21.74
CA PRO A 160 11.32 -13.86 22.69
C PRO A 160 11.73 -12.78 23.70
N ASP A 161 13.02 -12.60 23.94
CA ASP A 161 13.61 -11.60 24.85
C ASP A 161 14.06 -10.32 24.13
N ALA A 162 13.82 -10.21 22.82
CA ALA A 162 14.19 -9.03 22.05
C ALA A 162 13.35 -7.81 22.44
N ASP A 163 14.01 -6.72 22.82
CA ASP A 163 13.41 -5.41 22.93
C ASP A 163 13.34 -4.76 21.53
N LEU A 164 12.17 -4.79 20.92
CA LEU A 164 11.96 -4.24 19.58
C LEU A 164 12.23 -2.73 19.53
N GLU A 165 11.87 -1.97 20.56
CA GLU A 165 12.15 -0.53 20.58
C GLU A 165 13.66 -0.27 20.57
N ALA A 166 14.43 -1.05 21.33
CA ALA A 166 15.89 -0.97 21.30
C ALA A 166 16.47 -1.36 19.93
N VAL A 167 15.90 -2.36 19.25
CA VAL A 167 16.29 -2.79 17.90
C VAL A 167 16.06 -1.68 16.86
N TYR A 168 14.86 -1.09 16.81
CA TYR A 168 14.57 0.02 15.90
C TYR A 168 15.44 1.24 16.21
N ALA A 169 15.65 1.55 17.49
CA ALA A 169 16.54 2.64 17.90
C ALA A 169 18.00 2.39 17.50
N ALA A 170 18.48 1.14 17.53
CA ALA A 170 19.82 0.80 17.07
C ALA A 170 19.98 0.99 15.56
N ALA A 171 18.98 0.59 14.77
CA ALA A 171 18.96 0.83 13.33
C ALA A 171 18.96 2.34 13.01
N ALA A 172 18.13 3.13 13.71
CA ALA A 172 18.11 4.58 13.55
C ALA A 172 19.47 5.21 13.83
N ARG A 173 20.17 4.81 14.91
CA ARG A 173 21.52 5.29 15.21
C ARG A 173 22.55 4.88 14.15
N ALA A 174 22.38 3.72 13.50
CA ALA A 174 23.29 3.29 12.45
C ALA A 174 23.19 4.21 11.22
N TYR A 175 21.97 4.54 10.78
CA TYR A 175 21.75 5.43 9.63
C TYR A 175 21.97 6.92 9.95
N ALA A 176 21.85 7.33 11.22
CA ALA A 176 22.16 8.70 11.64
C ALA A 176 23.66 9.04 11.59
N ARG A 177 24.55 8.03 11.66
CA ARG A 177 26.01 8.21 11.62
C ARG A 177 26.59 8.20 10.21
N THR A 178 25.78 7.89 9.19
CA THR A 178 26.23 7.72 7.81
C THR A 178 26.07 9.00 6.98
N SER A 179 25.44 10.05 7.52
CA SER A 179 25.51 11.40 6.97
C SER A 179 26.86 12.03 7.37
N PRO A 180 27.69 12.44 6.40
CA PRO A 180 29.01 13.04 6.65
C PRO A 180 28.95 14.40 7.36
#